data_AF-A0A4Q3LPD7-F1
#
_entry.id   AF-A0A4Q3LPD7-F1
#
_cell.length_a   1.000
_cell.length_b   1.000
_cell.length_c   1.000
_cell.angle_alpha   90.00
_cell.angle_beta   90.00
_cell.angle_gamma   90.00
#
_symmetry.space_group_name_H-M   'P 1'
#
loop_
_entity.id
_entity.type
_entity.pdbx_description
1 polymer ?
#
loop_
_entity_poly.entity_id
_entity_poly.type
_entity_poly.pdbx_seq_one_letter_code
_entity_poly.pdbx_strand_id
1 'polypeptide(L)'
;MARLPTHKSPARSGDLDRPWQAGDTIPAPEVEHRDGDSAWALWTQVSRQHEARFQPTAPLTLPPGMGTEEAAWARTQPAFGASPLRSTRRAAQPLFTLESALLLARRNNRVCPRPQRWEAFCELLPPRKTVRGTARPPAPPTGAAWGVTPALTKRLCFREQLEWAEREGVLEAVFAFMQSLAEEEWLHMGED
;
A
#
# COMPACT_ATOMS: atom_id res chain seq x y z
N MET A 1 -6.53 35.78 -49.63
CA MET A 1 -6.52 34.77 -48.54
C MET A 1 -5.22 34.91 -47.76
N ALA A 2 -5.23 35.66 -46.66
CA ALA A 2 -4.04 35.90 -45.84
C ALA A 2 -3.96 34.86 -44.71
N ARG A 3 -2.85 34.14 -44.60
CA ARG A 3 -2.55 33.25 -43.47
C ARG A 3 -1.76 34.04 -42.43
N LEU A 4 -2.26 34.13 -41.21
CA LEU A 4 -1.56 34.67 -40.04
C LEU A 4 -0.56 33.61 -39.50
N PRO A 5 0.71 33.95 -39.29
CA PRO A 5 1.63 33.09 -38.55
C PRO A 5 1.42 33.27 -37.03
N THR A 6 1.02 32.21 -36.34
CA THR A 6 0.98 32.19 -34.87
C THR A 6 2.38 31.90 -34.32
N HIS A 7 3.10 32.95 -33.90
CA HIS A 7 4.30 32.79 -33.08
C HIS A 7 3.90 32.35 -31.66
N LYS A 8 4.28 31.13 -31.29
CA LYS A 8 4.18 30.62 -29.92
C LYS A 8 5.41 31.07 -29.15
N SER A 9 5.28 32.11 -28.33
CA SER A 9 6.38 32.59 -27.47
C SER A 9 6.72 31.56 -26.39
N PRO A 10 8.01 31.28 -26.11
CA PRO A 10 8.39 30.40 -25.01
C PRO A 10 8.12 31.10 -23.67
N ALA A 11 7.51 30.36 -22.73
CA ALA A 11 7.26 30.83 -21.38
C ALA A 11 8.59 31.12 -20.66
N ARG A 12 8.69 32.33 -20.08
CA ARG A 12 9.88 32.77 -19.34
C ARG A 12 9.94 32.07 -17.97
N SER A 13 11.14 31.64 -17.58
CA SER A 13 11.54 30.96 -16.34
C SER A 13 11.23 31.67 -15.00
N GLY A 14 10.37 32.70 -14.97
CA GLY A 14 10.08 33.50 -13.78
C GLY A 14 8.73 33.21 -13.12
N ASP A 15 8.01 32.17 -13.54
CA ASP A 15 6.58 31.97 -13.20
C ASP A 15 6.34 31.03 -12.00
N LEU A 16 7.40 30.53 -11.35
CA LEU A 16 7.27 29.57 -10.24
C LEU A 16 7.01 30.22 -8.87
N ASP A 17 7.25 31.53 -8.72
CA ASP A 17 7.04 32.26 -7.46
C ASP A 17 5.65 32.90 -7.35
N ARG A 18 4.77 32.70 -8.34
CA ARG A 18 3.41 33.25 -8.31
C ARG A 18 2.43 32.28 -7.64
N PRO A 19 1.53 32.78 -6.77
CA PRO A 19 0.47 31.96 -6.22
C PRO A 19 -0.46 31.49 -7.34
N TRP A 20 -0.67 30.18 -7.41
CA TRP A 20 -1.49 29.52 -8.43
C TRP A 20 -2.94 30.04 -8.42
N GLN A 21 -3.45 30.39 -9.60
CA GLN A 21 -4.82 30.85 -9.82
C GLN A 21 -5.65 29.80 -10.57
N ALA A 22 -6.95 29.73 -10.28
CA ALA A 22 -7.87 28.83 -10.95
C ALA A 22 -7.99 29.20 -12.44
N GLY A 23 -7.37 28.39 -13.31
CA GLY A 23 -7.23 28.65 -14.75
C GLY A 23 -5.78 28.61 -15.23
N ASP A 24 -4.82 28.62 -14.32
CA ASP A 24 -3.40 28.47 -14.64
C ASP A 24 -3.14 27.07 -15.19
N THR A 25 -2.52 27.04 -16.37
CA THR A 25 -2.09 25.78 -16.99
C THR A 25 -0.91 25.26 -16.19
N ILE A 26 -1.05 24.08 -15.59
CA ILE A 26 0.05 23.41 -14.89
C ILE A 26 1.20 23.29 -15.89
N PRO A 27 2.40 23.84 -15.60
CA PRO A 27 3.53 23.70 -16.50
C PRO A 27 3.81 22.21 -16.65
N ALA A 28 3.52 21.68 -17.85
CA ALA A 28 3.89 20.31 -18.16
C ALA A 28 5.41 20.24 -18.06
N PRO A 29 5.98 19.34 -17.22
CA PRO A 29 7.42 19.19 -17.18
C PRO A 29 7.87 18.85 -18.59
N GLU A 30 8.86 19.58 -19.10
CA GLU A 30 9.48 19.29 -20.37
C GLU A 30 10.22 17.95 -20.22
N VAL A 31 9.54 16.86 -20.59
CA VAL A 31 10.12 15.53 -20.57
C VAL A 31 10.96 15.39 -21.83
N GLU A 32 12.24 15.76 -21.73
CA GLU A 32 13.23 15.35 -22.72
C GLU A 32 13.39 13.83 -22.64
N HIS A 33 12.85 13.11 -23.62
CA HIS A 33 13.15 11.69 -23.82
C HIS A 33 14.59 11.58 -24.37
N ARG A 34 15.56 11.41 -23.47
CA ARG A 34 16.93 11.01 -23.86
C ARG A 34 17.05 9.49 -23.89
N ASP A 35 17.89 8.98 -24.79
CA ASP A 35 18.15 7.54 -24.97
C ASP A 35 18.47 6.85 -23.63
N GLY A 36 17.91 5.67 -23.39
CA GLY A 36 17.95 4.98 -22.09
C GLY A 36 19.36 4.74 -21.52
N ASP A 37 20.37 4.61 -22.38
CA ASP A 37 21.78 4.44 -21.97
C ASP A 37 22.36 5.71 -21.34
N SER A 38 21.88 6.89 -21.74
CA SER A 38 22.34 8.18 -21.22
C SER A 38 21.81 8.49 -19.81
N ALA A 39 20.63 7.95 -19.46
CA ALA A 39 20.04 8.10 -18.13
C ALA A 39 20.81 7.30 -17.07
N TRP A 40 21.25 6.09 -17.42
CA TRP A 40 22.07 5.25 -16.53
C TRP A 40 23.47 5.83 -16.31
N ALA A 41 24.07 6.42 -17.35
CA ALA A 41 25.35 7.11 -17.24
C ALA A 41 25.27 8.33 -16.30
N LEU A 42 24.22 9.15 -16.44
CA LEU A 42 23.95 10.29 -15.55
C LEU A 42 23.75 9.84 -14.10
N TRP A 43 22.97 8.79 -13.86
CA TRP A 43 22.77 8.25 -12.52
C TRP A 43 24.10 7.78 -11.91
N THR A 44 24.92 7.04 -12.67
CA THR A 44 26.24 6.56 -12.21
C THR A 44 27.21 7.71 -11.89
N GLN A 45 27.13 8.81 -12.64
CA GLN A 45 27.92 10.01 -12.39
C GLN A 45 27.48 10.73 -11.10
N VAL A 46 26.17 10.90 -10.90
CA VAL A 46 25.61 11.52 -9.69
C VAL A 46 25.90 10.68 -8.46
N SER A 47 25.76 9.35 -8.54
CA SER A 47 26.07 8.43 -7.43
C SER A 47 27.54 8.53 -7.01
N ARG A 48 28.48 8.58 -7.97
CA ARG A 48 29.91 8.77 -7.67
C ARG A 48 30.21 10.11 -7.02
N GLN A 49 29.56 11.19 -7.46
CA GLN A 49 29.67 12.49 -6.80
C GLN A 49 29.14 12.46 -5.36
N HIS A 50 28.10 11.67 -5.11
CA HIS A 50 27.53 11.50 -3.78
C HIS A 50 28.43 10.64 -2.88
N GLU A 51 28.97 9.54 -3.40
CA GLU A 51 29.92 8.66 -2.68
C GLU A 51 31.22 9.38 -2.33
N ALA A 52 31.75 10.24 -3.21
CA ALA A 52 32.96 11.01 -2.94
C ALA A 52 32.84 11.98 -1.75
N ARG A 53 31.62 12.34 -1.34
CA ARG A 53 31.38 13.20 -0.16
C ARG A 53 31.49 12.45 1.16
N PHE A 54 31.40 11.13 1.15
CA PHE A 54 31.54 10.34 2.36
C PHE A 54 33.01 9.93 2.51
N GLN A 55 33.59 10.24 3.67
CA GLN A 55 34.87 9.65 4.08
C GLN A 55 34.72 8.11 4.05
N PRO A 56 35.70 7.35 3.52
CA PRO A 56 35.69 5.90 3.65
C PRO A 56 35.56 5.58 5.14
N THR A 57 34.49 4.88 5.51
CA THR A 57 34.23 4.45 6.88
C THR A 57 35.37 3.54 7.30
N ALA A 58 36.36 4.10 7.99
CA ALA A 58 37.42 3.32 8.59
C ALA A 58 36.77 2.32 9.55
N PRO A 59 37.09 1.02 9.47
CA PRO A 59 36.59 0.05 10.43
C PRO A 59 37.01 0.50 11.83
N LEU A 60 36.06 0.39 12.75
CA LEU A 60 36.15 0.84 14.13
C LEU A 60 37.50 0.44 14.75
N THR A 61 38.31 1.42 15.13
CA THR A 61 39.52 1.21 15.93
C THR A 61 39.14 0.51 17.23
N LEU A 62 39.75 -0.66 17.49
CA LEU A 62 39.52 -1.41 18.72
C LEU A 62 39.77 -0.51 19.95
N PRO A 63 38.89 -0.53 20.95
CA PRO A 63 39.17 0.13 22.22
C PRO A 63 40.42 -0.49 22.87
N PRO A 64 41.28 0.32 23.53
CA PRO A 64 42.51 -0.18 24.12
C PRO A 64 42.19 -1.23 25.20
N GLY A 65 42.66 -2.46 24.99
CA GLY A 65 42.57 -3.56 25.96
C GLY A 65 41.72 -4.77 25.56
N MET A 66 41.07 -4.79 24.39
CA MET A 66 40.40 -6.00 23.88
C MET A 66 41.31 -6.79 22.91
N GLY A 67 41.44 -8.09 23.14
CA GLY A 67 42.04 -9.01 22.17
C GLY A 67 41.19 -9.12 20.90
N THR A 68 41.82 -9.37 19.76
CA THR A 68 41.15 -9.54 18.45
C THR A 68 40.08 -10.63 18.45
N GLU A 69 40.27 -11.68 19.25
CA GLU A 69 39.33 -12.80 19.35
C GLU A 69 38.10 -12.47 20.21
N GLU A 70 38.25 -11.62 21.24
CA GLU A 70 37.16 -11.23 22.14
C GLU A 70 36.16 -10.28 21.47
N ALA A 71 36.66 -9.39 20.60
CA ALA A 71 35.82 -8.48 19.82
C ALA A 71 34.99 -9.20 18.74
N ALA A 72 35.50 -10.30 18.18
CA ALA A 72 34.84 -11.07 17.13
C ALA A 72 33.59 -11.82 17.64
N TRP A 73 33.53 -12.15 18.94
CA TRP A 73 32.41 -12.86 19.58
C TRP A 73 31.60 -12.01 20.56
N ALA A 74 31.87 -10.71 20.63
CA ALA A 74 31.08 -9.80 21.45
C ALA A 74 29.64 -9.79 20.93
N ARG A 75 28.67 -10.15 21.79
CA ARG A 75 27.23 -10.00 21.50
C ARG A 75 27.00 -8.55 21.08
N THR A 76 26.69 -8.34 19.81
CA THR A 76 26.26 -7.06 19.27
C THR A 76 25.01 -6.61 20.01
N GLN A 77 25.18 -5.81 21.05
CA GLN A 77 24.07 -5.08 21.64
C GLN A 77 23.74 -3.92 20.70
N PRO A 78 22.55 -3.87 20.09
CA PRO A 78 22.15 -2.70 19.34
C PRO A 78 22.13 -1.50 20.29
N ALA A 79 22.69 -0.36 19.85
CA ALA A 79 22.77 0.89 20.60
C ALA A 79 21.39 1.58 20.84
N PHE A 80 20.32 0.81 21.01
CA PHE A 80 18.95 1.27 21.30
C PHE A 80 18.51 0.98 22.74
N GLY A 81 19.47 0.82 23.66
CA GLY A 81 19.21 0.62 25.08
C GLY A 81 18.97 1.92 25.85
N ALA A 82 17.91 2.67 25.51
CA ALA A 82 17.15 3.56 26.42
C ALA A 82 16.15 4.43 25.63
N SER A 83 15.25 3.81 24.85
CA SER A 83 13.95 4.48 24.66
C SER A 83 13.18 4.29 25.97
N PRO A 84 12.60 5.35 26.58
CA PRO A 84 11.74 5.18 27.74
C PRO A 84 10.67 4.18 27.34
N LEU A 85 10.49 3.16 28.18
CA LEU A 85 9.47 2.11 28.07
C LEU A 85 8.20 2.74 27.50
N ARG A 86 7.98 2.54 26.20
CA ARG A 86 6.83 3.05 25.48
C ARG A 86 5.65 2.31 26.09
N SER A 87 4.99 3.00 27.01
CA SER A 87 3.76 2.65 27.72
C SER A 87 3.24 1.24 27.41
N THR A 88 3.33 0.36 28.42
CA THR A 88 2.63 -0.91 28.48
C THR A 88 1.10 -0.75 28.59
N ARG A 89 0.54 0.30 27.99
CA ARG A 89 -0.80 0.23 27.40
C ARG A 89 -0.65 -0.08 25.91
N ARG A 90 -0.17 -1.29 25.61
CA ARG A 90 -0.80 -2.03 24.50
C ARG A 90 -2.21 -2.31 25.00
N ALA A 91 -3.08 -1.30 24.92
CA ALA A 91 -4.51 -1.44 25.10
C ALA A 91 -4.88 -2.73 24.38
N ALA A 92 -5.62 -3.62 25.05
CA ALA A 92 -6.09 -4.87 24.48
C ALA A 92 -6.66 -4.56 23.10
N GLN A 93 -5.83 -4.76 22.07
CA GLN A 93 -6.24 -4.54 20.70
C GLN A 93 -7.39 -5.54 20.53
N PRO A 94 -8.55 -5.11 20.01
CA PRO A 94 -9.62 -6.05 19.76
C PRO A 94 -9.02 -7.20 18.96
N LEU A 95 -9.23 -8.45 19.40
CA LEU A 95 -8.63 -9.62 18.75
C LEU A 95 -9.02 -9.71 17.26
N PHE A 96 -10.10 -9.02 16.89
CA PHE A 96 -10.70 -8.93 15.56
C PHE A 96 -10.78 -7.46 15.12
N THR A 97 -9.73 -6.93 14.51
CA THR A 97 -9.75 -5.62 13.83
C THR A 97 -10.00 -5.78 12.33
N LEU A 98 -10.48 -4.74 11.64
CA LEU A 98 -10.59 -4.74 10.18
C LEU A 98 -9.25 -5.06 9.51
N GLU A 99 -8.15 -4.50 10.03
CA GLU A 99 -6.81 -4.80 9.51
C GLU A 99 -6.49 -6.30 9.60
N SER A 100 -6.84 -6.94 10.73
CA SER A 100 -6.63 -8.38 10.92
C SER A 100 -7.45 -9.21 9.93
N ALA A 101 -8.71 -8.82 9.68
CA ALA A 101 -9.56 -9.45 8.66
C ALA A 101 -8.99 -9.26 7.25
N LEU A 102 -8.54 -8.06 6.91
CA LEU A 102 -7.92 -7.77 5.60
C LEU A 102 -6.62 -8.53 5.39
N LEU A 103 -5.80 -8.70 6.42
CA LEU A 103 -4.60 -9.53 6.38
C LEU A 103 -4.94 -11.00 6.14
N LEU A 104 -5.96 -11.53 6.81
CA LEU A 104 -6.42 -12.90 6.61
C LEU A 104 -6.94 -13.11 5.17
N ALA A 105 -7.72 -12.15 4.66
CA ALA A 105 -8.29 -12.17 3.32
C ALA A 105 -7.23 -12.10 2.20
N ARG A 106 -6.03 -11.58 2.47
CA ARG A 106 -4.92 -11.44 1.50
C ARG A 106 -3.82 -12.47 1.67
N ARG A 107 -3.87 -13.27 2.75
CA ARG A 107 -2.89 -14.32 3.01
C ARG A 107 -2.82 -15.27 1.82
N ASN A 108 -1.66 -15.84 1.53
CA ASN A 108 -1.47 -16.83 0.46
C ASN A 108 -1.96 -16.36 -0.93
N ASN A 109 -1.93 -15.06 -1.23
CA ASN A 109 -2.47 -14.48 -2.48
C ASN A 109 -3.98 -14.68 -2.71
N ARG A 110 -4.73 -14.89 -1.62
CA ARG A 110 -6.20 -14.93 -1.65
C ARG A 110 -6.78 -13.62 -2.18
N VAL A 111 -7.91 -13.73 -2.87
CA VAL A 111 -8.66 -12.63 -3.50
C VAL A 111 -9.97 -12.40 -2.75
N CYS A 112 -10.77 -13.46 -2.67
CA CYS A 112 -12.11 -13.50 -2.08
C CYS A 112 -12.50 -14.98 -1.88
N PRO A 113 -13.53 -15.30 -1.08
CA PRO A 113 -14.10 -16.64 -1.03
C PRO A 113 -14.70 -17.05 -2.38
N ARG A 114 -14.75 -18.34 -2.69
CA ARG A 114 -15.45 -18.87 -3.87
C ARG A 114 -16.95 -18.55 -3.81
N PRO A 115 -17.66 -18.51 -4.96
CA PRO A 115 -19.04 -18.01 -5.04
C PRO A 115 -19.99 -18.60 -4.00
N GLN A 116 -19.95 -19.93 -3.80
CA GLN A 116 -20.80 -20.65 -2.84
C GLN A 116 -20.59 -20.15 -1.39
N ARG A 117 -19.34 -19.92 -1.00
CA ARG A 117 -18.98 -19.42 0.33
C ARG A 117 -19.19 -17.91 0.44
N TRP A 118 -19.03 -17.19 -0.66
CA TRP A 118 -19.29 -15.76 -0.70
C TRP A 118 -20.78 -15.44 -0.54
N GLU A 119 -21.68 -16.25 -1.11
CA GLU A 119 -23.12 -16.12 -0.86
C GLU A 119 -23.46 -16.29 0.62
N ALA A 120 -22.94 -17.34 1.27
CA ALA A 120 -23.11 -17.56 2.71
C ALA A 120 -22.55 -16.41 3.55
N PHE A 121 -21.40 -15.85 3.14
CA PHE A 121 -20.85 -14.66 3.78
C PHE A 121 -21.79 -13.45 3.67
N CYS A 122 -22.43 -13.26 2.52
CA CYS A 122 -23.37 -12.15 2.33
C CYS A 122 -24.65 -12.30 3.16
N GLU A 123 -25.08 -13.52 3.48
CA GLU A 123 -26.19 -13.77 4.41
C GLU A 123 -25.86 -13.36 5.86
N LEU A 124 -24.58 -13.41 6.24
CA LEU A 124 -24.12 -12.97 7.56
C LEU A 124 -24.13 -11.44 7.72
N LEU A 125 -24.20 -10.68 6.61
CA LEU A 125 -24.18 -9.22 6.65
C LEU A 125 -25.61 -8.66 6.83
N PRO A 126 -25.93 -8.03 7.97
CA PRO A 126 -27.26 -7.50 8.21
C PRO A 126 -27.56 -6.31 7.27
N PRO A 127 -28.80 -6.21 6.75
CA PRO A 127 -29.24 -5.01 6.05
C PRO A 127 -29.46 -3.87 7.05
N ARG A 128 -28.83 -2.71 6.81
CA ARG A 128 -28.97 -1.55 7.71
C ARG A 128 -30.15 -0.69 7.28
N LYS A 129 -31.05 -0.39 8.22
CA LYS A 129 -32.05 0.67 8.06
C LYS A 129 -31.41 2.02 8.39
N THR A 130 -31.36 2.94 7.43
CA THR A 130 -30.89 4.31 7.62
C THR A 130 -32.06 5.29 7.56
N VAL A 131 -31.87 6.50 8.09
CA VAL A 131 -32.88 7.56 8.12
C VAL A 131 -33.30 8.01 6.70
N ARG A 132 -32.49 7.74 5.67
CA ARG A 132 -32.76 8.05 4.25
C ARG A 132 -33.08 6.82 3.38
N GLY A 133 -33.30 5.65 3.97
CA GLY A 133 -33.60 4.39 3.25
C GLY A 133 -32.82 3.19 3.81
N THR A 134 -32.86 2.03 3.15
CA THR A 134 -32.02 0.88 3.51
C THR A 134 -30.65 0.99 2.84
N ALA A 135 -29.58 1.10 3.62
CA ALA A 135 -28.22 0.97 3.11
C ALA A 135 -27.85 -0.52 3.13
N ARG A 136 -27.43 -1.03 1.97
CA ARG A 136 -27.09 -2.45 1.78
C ARG A 136 -25.58 -2.56 1.54
N PRO A 137 -24.92 -3.64 2.01
CA PRO A 137 -23.57 -3.95 1.59
C PRO A 137 -23.48 -4.02 0.05
N PRO A 138 -22.30 -3.76 -0.53
CA PRO A 138 -22.10 -3.91 -1.97
C PRO A 138 -22.41 -5.36 -2.37
N ALA A 139 -23.20 -5.52 -3.42
CA ALA A 139 -23.63 -6.84 -3.86
C ALA A 139 -22.43 -7.61 -4.45
N PRO A 140 -22.21 -8.88 -4.05
CA PRO A 140 -21.15 -9.68 -4.63
C PRO A 140 -21.44 -9.91 -6.12
N PRO A 141 -20.42 -9.91 -7.00
CA PRO A 141 -20.60 -10.34 -8.38
C PRO A 141 -20.92 -11.83 -8.37
N THR A 142 -22.18 -12.22 -8.54
CA THR A 142 -22.63 -13.63 -8.49
C THR A 142 -23.14 -14.10 -9.86
N GLY A 143 -23.16 -15.42 -10.07
CA GLY A 143 -23.63 -16.03 -11.32
C GLY A 143 -22.84 -15.60 -12.55
N ALA A 144 -23.53 -15.15 -13.61
CA ALA A 144 -22.90 -14.75 -14.87
C ALA A 144 -21.91 -13.58 -14.72
N ALA A 145 -22.10 -12.71 -13.71
CA ALA A 145 -21.18 -11.61 -13.44
C ALA A 145 -19.82 -12.08 -12.88
N TRP A 146 -19.76 -13.28 -12.30
CA TRP A 146 -18.53 -13.82 -11.70
C TRP A 146 -17.42 -14.00 -12.73
N GLY A 147 -17.71 -14.64 -13.86
CA GLY A 147 -16.72 -14.99 -14.88
C GLY A 147 -16.21 -13.79 -15.68
N VAL A 148 -16.98 -12.70 -15.72
CA VAL A 148 -16.58 -11.45 -16.42
C VAL A 148 -15.89 -10.45 -15.51
N THR A 149 -16.01 -10.61 -14.19
CA THR A 149 -15.43 -9.67 -13.22
C THR A 149 -13.98 -10.06 -12.94
N PRO A 150 -12.99 -9.17 -13.17
CA PRO A 150 -11.59 -9.49 -12.92
C PRO A 150 -11.32 -9.68 -11.42
N ALA A 151 -10.33 -10.50 -11.09
CA ALA A 151 -9.97 -10.85 -9.71
C ALA A 151 -9.75 -9.62 -8.80
N LEU A 152 -9.13 -8.54 -9.30
CA LEU A 152 -8.93 -7.32 -8.51
C LEU A 152 -10.24 -6.64 -8.12
N THR A 153 -11.24 -6.63 -8.99
CA THR A 153 -12.57 -6.08 -8.68
C THR A 153 -13.29 -6.96 -7.66
N LYS A 154 -13.16 -8.28 -7.74
CA LYS A 154 -13.66 -9.22 -6.72
C LYS A 154 -13.05 -8.92 -5.34
N ARG A 155 -11.72 -8.72 -5.27
CA ARG A 155 -11.02 -8.33 -4.03
C ARG A 155 -11.50 -6.99 -3.47
N LEU A 156 -11.70 -6.00 -4.34
CA LEU A 156 -12.19 -4.68 -3.93
C LEU A 156 -13.57 -4.78 -3.29
N CYS A 157 -14.49 -5.50 -3.95
CA CYS A 157 -15.84 -5.76 -3.44
C CYS A 157 -15.79 -6.45 -2.07
N PHE A 158 -14.98 -7.51 -1.93
CA PHE A 158 -14.85 -8.22 -0.66
C PHE A 158 -14.30 -7.32 0.45
N ARG A 159 -13.32 -6.45 0.16
CA ARG A 159 -12.83 -5.45 1.12
C ARG A 159 -13.94 -4.51 1.59
N GLU A 160 -14.73 -3.96 0.68
CA GLU A 160 -15.81 -3.04 1.03
C GLU A 160 -16.88 -3.72 1.89
N GLN A 161 -17.11 -5.02 1.70
CA GLN A 161 -17.99 -5.80 2.56
C GLN A 161 -17.40 -6.04 3.96
N LEU A 162 -16.08 -6.20 4.09
CA LEU A 162 -15.42 -6.27 5.40
C LEU A 162 -15.50 -4.93 6.14
N GLU A 163 -15.32 -3.82 5.42
CA GLU A 163 -15.52 -2.47 5.97
C GLU A 163 -16.98 -2.27 6.42
N TRP A 164 -17.95 -2.82 5.67
CA TRP A 164 -19.35 -2.85 6.08
C TRP A 164 -19.54 -3.66 7.37
N ALA A 165 -18.96 -4.86 7.46
CA ALA A 165 -19.06 -5.71 8.64
C ALA A 165 -18.51 -5.02 9.90
N GLU A 166 -17.41 -4.26 9.77
CA GLU A 166 -16.87 -3.45 10.86
C GLU A 166 -17.85 -2.36 11.30
N ARG A 167 -18.43 -1.62 10.35
CA ARG A 167 -19.40 -0.53 10.63
C ARG A 167 -20.67 -1.03 11.32
N GLU A 168 -21.10 -2.25 11.02
CA GLU A 168 -22.27 -2.89 11.65
C GLU A 168 -21.93 -3.69 12.92
N GLY A 169 -20.64 -3.80 13.28
CA GLY A 169 -20.21 -4.53 14.47
C GLY A 169 -20.35 -6.05 14.38
N VAL A 170 -20.53 -6.60 13.17
CA VAL A 170 -20.62 -8.06 12.92
C VAL A 170 -19.28 -8.69 12.51
N LEU A 171 -18.19 -7.92 12.66
CA LEU A 171 -16.85 -8.31 12.23
C LEU A 171 -16.36 -9.60 12.91
N GLU A 172 -16.75 -9.86 14.16
CA GLU A 172 -16.35 -11.08 14.89
C GLU A 172 -16.90 -12.35 14.22
N ALA A 173 -18.20 -12.36 13.88
CA ALA A 173 -18.84 -13.49 13.21
C ALA A 173 -18.23 -13.71 11.81
N VAL A 174 -17.96 -12.62 11.10
CA VAL A 174 -17.29 -12.65 9.79
C VAL A 174 -15.86 -13.19 9.90
N PHE A 175 -15.11 -12.76 10.92
CA PHE A 175 -13.74 -13.21 11.12
C PHE A 175 -13.68 -14.70 11.49
N ALA A 176 -14.60 -15.18 12.32
CA ALA A 176 -14.77 -16.60 12.62
C ALA A 176 -15.12 -17.41 11.36
N PHE A 177 -16.05 -16.91 10.54
CA PHE A 177 -16.39 -17.53 9.26
C PHE A 177 -15.16 -17.66 8.35
N MET A 178 -14.39 -16.59 8.18
CA MET A 178 -13.20 -16.62 7.32
C MET A 178 -12.10 -17.57 7.83
N GLN A 179 -11.97 -17.73 9.15
CA GLN A 179 -11.04 -18.71 9.74
C GLN A 179 -11.49 -20.15 9.51
N SER A 180 -12.80 -20.39 9.36
CA SER A 180 -13.34 -21.73 9.10
C SER A 180 -13.19 -22.19 7.65
N LEU A 181 -12.91 -21.26 6.73
CA LEU A 181 -12.75 -21.57 5.30
C LEU A 181 -11.40 -22.25 5.03
N ALA A 182 -11.46 -23.40 4.36
CA ALA A 182 -10.27 -24.08 3.87
C ALA A 182 -9.64 -23.31 2.69
N GLU A 183 -8.36 -23.56 2.38
CA GLU A 183 -7.66 -22.80 1.33
C GLU A 183 -8.32 -22.96 -0.05
N GLU A 184 -8.85 -24.14 -0.34
CA GLU A 184 -9.52 -24.52 -1.59
C GLU A 184 -10.83 -23.77 -1.82
N GLU A 185 -11.37 -23.19 -0.75
CA GLU A 185 -12.60 -22.40 -0.76
C GLU A 185 -12.34 -20.92 -1.02
N TRP A 186 -11.08 -20.52 -1.15
CA TRP A 186 -10.67 -19.20 -1.59
C TRP A 186 -10.39 -19.19 -3.08
N LEU A 187 -10.57 -18.02 -3.69
CA LEU A 187 -10.06 -17.69 -5.01
C LEU A 187 -8.67 -17.09 -4.86
N HIS A 188 -7.71 -17.57 -5.66
CA HIS A 188 -6.34 -17.07 -5.68
C HIS A 188 -6.09 -16.16 -6.89
N MET A 189 -5.10 -15.27 -6.77
CA MET A 189 -4.68 -14.46 -7.93
C MET A 189 -4.15 -15.36 -9.04
N GLY A 190 -4.72 -15.25 -10.24
CA GLY A 190 -4.34 -16.05 -11.41
C GLY A 190 -5.26 -17.25 -11.69
N GLU A 191 -6.24 -17.51 -10.81
CA GLU A 191 -7.38 -18.38 -11.12
C GLU A 191 -8.60 -17.50 -11.47
N ASP A 192 -9.27 -17.81 -12.59
CA ASP A 192 -10.48 -17.13 -13.07
C ASP A 192 -11.69 -18.08 -13.10
#